data_AF-A0A1Q7KZN5-F1
#
_entry.id   AF-A0A1Q7KZN5-F1
#
_cell.length_a   1.000
_cell.length_b   1.000
_cell.length_c   1.000
_cell.angle_alpha   90.00
_cell.angle_beta   90.00
_cell.angle_gamma   90.00
#
_symmetry.space_group_name_H-M   'P 1'
#
loop_
_entity.id
_entity.type
_entity.pdbx_description
1 polymer ?
#
loop_
_entity_poly.entity_id
_entity_poly.type
_entity_poly.pdbx_seq_one_letter_code
_entity_poly.pdbx_strand_id
1 'polypeptide(L)'
;MPGFLQSKHGLALTGIGIPIMTIYLISDTGSVAGGWVSSFLIHGGYSINAARKCTMLICALGVIPVVFAYRVESMWSAELLIGLAAACHQGFSVNLFTLTSDMFPTQAVGSVVGIGGMAGAIGGMLIATVVGHVLQRTGSYMIPFVIAGSAYLLALGIIQILAPRLEPVRIAAGVQNVN
;
A
#
# COMPACT_ATOMS: atom_id res chain seq x y z
N MET A 1 1.34 -5.92 13.81
CA MET A 1 2.76 -5.61 14.08
C MET A 1 3.08 -5.60 15.59
N PRO A 2 2.39 -4.85 16.47
CA PRO A 2 2.77 -4.81 17.90
C PRO A 2 2.67 -6.19 18.59
N GLY A 3 1.62 -6.96 18.30
CA GLY A 3 1.49 -8.33 18.81
C GLY A 3 2.53 -9.32 18.25
N PHE A 4 3.07 -9.09 17.04
CA PHE A 4 4.16 -9.91 16.48
C PHE A 4 5.45 -9.62 17.24
N LEU A 5 5.82 -8.34 17.39
CA LEU A 5 7.04 -7.96 18.12
C LEU A 5 6.98 -8.39 19.59
N GLN A 6 5.83 -8.30 20.24
CA GLN A 6 5.66 -8.74 21.62
C GLN A 6 5.73 -10.27 21.77
N SER A 7 4.99 -11.02 20.94
CA SER A 7 4.93 -12.50 21.06
C SER A 7 6.23 -13.20 20.64
N LYS A 8 6.92 -12.68 19.62
CA LYS A 8 8.10 -13.30 19.01
C LYS A 8 9.42 -12.79 19.58
N HIS A 9 9.46 -11.55 20.08
CA HIS A 9 10.69 -10.92 20.60
C HIS A 9 10.59 -10.47 22.07
N GLY A 10 9.50 -10.77 22.78
CA GLY A 10 9.42 -10.60 24.24
C GLY A 10 9.47 -9.16 24.75
N LEU A 11 9.17 -8.18 23.90
CA LEU A 11 9.23 -6.75 24.27
C LEU A 11 8.18 -6.39 25.34
N ALA A 12 8.64 -5.86 26.47
CA ALA A 12 7.80 -5.11 27.41
C ALA A 12 7.29 -3.84 26.71
N LEU A 13 6.03 -3.44 26.99
CA LEU A 13 5.34 -2.30 26.34
C LEU A 13 6.18 -1.00 26.29
N THR A 14 7.15 -0.82 27.20
CA THR A 14 8.04 0.34 27.31
C THR A 14 9.18 0.40 26.28
N GLY A 15 9.55 -0.72 25.63
CA GLY A 15 10.64 -0.78 24.64
C GLY A 15 10.21 -0.69 23.17
N ILE A 16 8.90 -0.65 22.90
CA ILE A 16 8.32 -0.71 21.54
C ILE A 16 8.39 0.65 20.82
N GLY A 17 8.57 1.75 21.56
CA GLY A 17 8.50 3.11 21.00
C GLY A 17 9.53 3.40 19.91
N ILE A 18 10.80 3.04 20.12
CA ILE A 18 11.87 3.27 19.13
C ILE A 18 11.59 2.46 17.85
N PRO A 19 11.33 1.14 17.90
CA PRO A 19 10.98 0.36 16.71
C PRO A 19 9.80 0.93 15.91
N ILE A 20 8.74 1.35 16.59
CA ILE A 20 7.58 1.95 15.92
C ILE A 20 7.96 3.26 15.24
N MET A 21 8.71 4.13 15.92
CA MET A 21 9.16 5.41 15.37
C MET A 21 10.02 5.20 14.11
N THR A 22 10.96 4.25 14.15
CA THR A 22 11.79 3.90 12.99
C THR A 22 10.93 3.50 11.79
N ILE A 23 9.93 2.63 12.00
CA ILE A 23 9.04 2.18 10.94
C ILE A 23 8.26 3.35 10.34
N TYR A 24 7.74 4.28 11.17
CA TYR A 24 7.04 5.46 10.66
C TYR A 24 7.97 6.36 9.83
N LEU A 25 9.20 6.61 10.27
CA LEU A 25 10.16 7.43 9.51
C LEU A 25 10.53 6.79 8.15
N ILE A 26 10.73 5.47 8.14
CA ILE A 26 10.98 4.73 6.89
C ILE A 26 9.75 4.79 5.99
N SER A 27 8.55 4.61 6.56
CA SER A 27 7.27 4.67 5.87
C SER A 27 7.03 6.03 5.20
N ASP A 28 7.29 7.13 5.91
CA ASP A 28 7.14 8.49 5.41
C ASP A 28 8.11 8.76 4.25
N THR A 29 9.35 8.30 4.39
CA THR A 29 10.35 8.37 3.31
C THR A 29 9.86 7.61 2.08
N GLY A 30 9.24 6.44 2.26
CA GLY A 30 8.63 5.66 1.18
C GLY A 30 7.50 6.37 0.47
N SER A 31 6.66 7.14 1.18
CA SER A 31 5.61 7.97 0.60
C SER A 31 6.17 9.02 -0.36
N VAL A 32 7.16 9.79 0.12
CA VAL A 32 7.82 10.84 -0.67
C VAL A 32 8.56 10.23 -1.86
N ALA A 33 9.33 9.15 -1.63
CA ALA A 33 10.06 8.47 -2.67
C ALA A 33 9.13 7.89 -3.76
N GLY A 34 8.00 7.29 -3.38
CA GLY A 34 7.02 6.76 -4.33
C GLY A 34 6.41 7.85 -5.22
N GLY A 35 6.09 9.02 -4.67
CA GLY A 35 5.64 10.16 -5.47
C GLY A 35 6.74 10.68 -6.41
N TRP A 36 7.97 10.75 -5.89
CA TRP A 36 9.12 11.24 -6.64
C TRP A 36 9.52 10.31 -7.79
N VAL A 37 9.55 8.99 -7.59
CA VAL A 37 9.84 7.99 -8.65
C VAL A 37 8.84 8.11 -9.80
N SER A 38 7.54 8.19 -9.51
CA SER A 38 6.55 8.39 -10.58
C SER A 38 6.75 9.71 -11.30
N SER A 39 7.07 10.77 -10.56
CA SER A 39 7.32 12.10 -11.15
C SER A 39 8.56 12.06 -12.04
N PHE A 40 9.64 11.43 -11.59
CA PHE A 40 10.89 11.26 -12.34
C PHE A 40 10.65 10.53 -13.68
N LEU A 41 9.86 9.45 -13.67
CA LEU A 41 9.49 8.73 -14.90
C LEU A 41 8.69 9.62 -15.87
N ILE A 42 7.75 10.42 -15.37
CA ILE A 42 6.97 11.36 -16.19
C ILE A 42 7.88 12.41 -16.83
N HIS A 43 8.79 13.02 -16.05
CA HIS A 43 9.76 13.99 -16.58
C HIS A 43 10.75 13.36 -17.57
N GLY A 44 11.00 12.06 -17.45
CA GLY A 44 11.78 11.26 -18.40
C GLY A 44 11.03 10.88 -19.69
N GLY A 45 9.79 11.35 -19.89
CA GLY A 45 9.02 11.15 -21.11
C GLY A 45 8.12 9.91 -21.12
N TYR A 46 8.01 9.18 -20.01
CA TYR A 46 7.02 8.10 -19.89
C TYR A 46 5.61 8.66 -19.79
N SER A 47 4.63 7.93 -20.32
CA SER A 47 3.21 8.29 -20.12
C SER A 47 2.84 8.20 -18.65
N ILE A 48 1.85 9.00 -18.21
CA ILE A 48 1.33 8.95 -16.83
C ILE A 48 0.96 7.51 -16.46
N ASN A 49 0.30 6.79 -17.37
CA ASN A 49 -0.08 5.40 -17.14
C ASN A 49 1.12 4.48 -16.87
N ALA A 50 2.16 4.56 -17.70
CA ALA A 50 3.37 3.77 -17.51
C ALA A 50 4.08 4.15 -16.21
N ALA A 51 4.26 5.46 -15.95
CA ALA A 51 4.97 5.93 -14.77
C ALA A 51 4.30 5.50 -13.47
N ARG A 52 2.97 5.65 -13.36
CA ARG A 52 2.20 5.27 -12.16
C ARG A 52 2.29 3.77 -11.92
N LYS A 53 2.05 2.96 -12.96
CA LYS A 53 2.02 1.50 -12.85
C LYS A 53 3.40 0.88 -12.62
N CYS A 54 4.44 1.41 -13.27
CA CYS A 54 5.82 1.00 -13.00
C CYS A 54 6.21 1.31 -11.56
N THR A 55 5.84 2.48 -11.04
CA THR A 55 6.11 2.82 -9.64
C THR A 55 5.37 1.90 -8.68
N MET A 56 4.09 1.63 -8.93
CA MET A 56 3.29 0.68 -8.15
C MET A 56 3.86 -0.75 -8.24
N LEU A 57 4.42 -1.15 -9.37
CA LEU A 57 5.11 -2.45 -9.53
C LEU A 57 6.38 -2.51 -8.69
N ILE A 58 7.22 -1.46 -8.72
CA ILE A 58 8.43 -1.37 -7.89
C ILE A 58 8.05 -1.51 -6.41
N CYS A 59 7.02 -0.79 -5.97
CA CYS A 59 6.50 -0.91 -4.61
C CYS A 59 5.98 -2.32 -4.32
N ALA A 60 5.19 -2.92 -5.21
CA ALA A 60 4.64 -4.26 -5.02
C ALA A 60 5.74 -5.33 -4.89
N LEU A 61 6.80 -5.23 -5.70
CA LEU A 61 7.97 -6.11 -5.61
C LEU A 61 8.77 -5.86 -4.32
N GLY A 62 8.89 -4.59 -3.90
CA GLY A 62 9.59 -4.20 -2.68
C GLY A 62 8.92 -4.67 -1.39
N VAL A 63 7.62 -5.01 -1.41
CA VAL A 63 6.92 -5.62 -0.25
C VAL A 63 7.25 -7.11 -0.10
N ILE A 64 7.55 -7.83 -1.19
CA ILE A 64 7.75 -9.31 -1.19
C ILE A 64 8.72 -9.81 -0.11
N PRO A 65 9.87 -9.15 0.16
CA PRO A 65 10.80 -9.59 1.20
C PRO A 65 10.17 -9.73 2.60
N VAL A 66 9.07 -9.04 2.89
CA VAL A 66 8.35 -9.15 4.17
C VAL A 66 7.85 -10.57 4.45
N VAL A 67 7.68 -11.40 3.40
CA VAL A 67 7.32 -12.81 3.52
C VAL A 67 8.33 -13.57 4.38
N PHE A 68 9.59 -13.16 4.40
CA PHE A 68 10.63 -13.82 5.19
C PHE A 68 10.71 -13.34 6.64
N ALA A 69 9.99 -12.28 7.02
CA ALA A 69 10.08 -11.67 8.35
C ALA A 69 9.78 -12.65 9.49
N TYR A 70 8.88 -13.63 9.28
CA TYR A 70 8.56 -14.63 10.32
C TYR A 70 9.72 -15.60 10.64
N ARG A 71 10.69 -15.77 9.72
CA ARG A 71 11.86 -16.65 9.89
C ARG A 71 13.06 -15.94 10.51
N VAL A 72 13.02 -14.61 10.59
CA VAL A 72 14.13 -13.81 11.10
C VAL A 72 14.11 -13.84 12.63
N GLU A 73 15.26 -14.12 13.24
CA GLU A 73 15.43 -14.13 14.69
C GLU A 73 15.87 -12.77 15.23
N SER A 74 16.65 -12.03 14.44
CA SER A 74 17.08 -10.66 14.75
C SER A 74 15.91 -9.68 14.70
N MET A 75 15.62 -9.03 15.83
CA MET A 75 14.58 -8.00 15.96
C MET A 75 14.75 -6.88 14.93
N TRP A 76 15.94 -6.28 14.84
CA TRP A 76 16.21 -5.17 13.93
C TRP A 76 16.10 -5.57 12.46
N SER A 77 16.49 -6.80 12.12
CA SER A 77 16.35 -7.29 10.74
C SER A 77 14.87 -7.50 10.38
N ALA A 78 14.06 -8.03 11.29
CA ALA A 78 12.62 -8.15 11.09
C ALA A 78 11.95 -6.77 11.02
N GLU A 79 12.36 -5.83 11.87
CA GLU A 79 11.89 -4.45 11.88
C GLU A 79 12.19 -3.73 10.56
N LEU A 80 13.41 -3.85 10.04
CA LEU A 80 13.78 -3.25 8.75
C LEU A 80 13.01 -3.87 7.57
N LEU A 81 12.74 -5.17 7.59
CA LEU A 81 11.88 -5.81 6.58
C LEU A 81 10.45 -5.29 6.62
N ILE A 82 9.89 -5.11 7.83
CA ILE A 82 8.56 -4.53 8.03
C ILE A 82 8.56 -3.04 7.65
N GLY A 83 9.61 -2.31 8.00
CA GLY A 83 9.81 -0.91 7.62
C GLY A 83 9.87 -0.72 6.11
N LEU A 84 10.63 -1.56 5.40
CA LEU A 84 10.65 -1.59 3.94
C LEU A 84 9.27 -1.86 3.36
N ALA A 85 8.56 -2.85 3.89
CA ALA A 85 7.20 -3.15 3.47
C ALA A 85 6.24 -1.97 3.70
N ALA A 86 6.38 -1.26 4.82
CA ALA A 86 5.61 -0.05 5.12
C ALA A 86 5.95 1.11 4.16
N ALA A 87 7.23 1.33 3.85
CA ALA A 87 7.66 2.30 2.85
C ALA A 87 7.09 1.99 1.47
N CYS A 88 7.17 0.74 1.02
CA CYS A 88 6.60 0.33 -0.24
C CYS A 88 5.06 0.42 -0.25
N HIS A 89 4.40 0.12 0.87
CA HIS A 89 2.96 0.32 1.03
C HIS A 89 2.56 1.80 0.85
N GLN A 90 3.30 2.73 1.45
CA GLN A 90 3.04 4.16 1.28
C GLN A 90 3.33 4.63 -0.15
N GLY A 91 4.44 4.19 -0.74
CA GLY A 91 4.78 4.49 -2.13
C GLY A 91 3.75 3.96 -3.13
N PHE A 92 3.13 2.80 -2.85
CA PHE A 92 2.01 2.28 -3.62
C PHE A 92 0.76 3.15 -3.42
N SER A 93 0.45 3.51 -2.18
CA SER A 93 -0.75 4.26 -1.80
C SER A 93 -0.78 5.68 -2.39
N VAL A 94 0.34 6.41 -2.37
CA VAL A 94 0.41 7.75 -2.98
C VAL A 94 0.08 7.70 -4.48
N ASN A 95 0.58 6.68 -5.19
CA ASN A 95 0.29 6.51 -6.60
C ASN A 95 -1.15 6.04 -6.82
N LEU A 96 -1.66 5.11 -6.01
CA LEU A 96 -3.05 4.65 -6.06
C LEU A 96 -4.05 5.80 -5.90
N PHE A 97 -3.84 6.68 -4.91
CA PHE A 97 -4.69 7.86 -4.75
C PHE A 97 -4.53 8.84 -5.91
N THR A 98 -3.32 9.01 -6.43
CA THR A 98 -3.09 9.88 -7.59
C THR A 98 -3.79 9.37 -8.86
N LEU A 99 -3.96 8.05 -9.04
CA LEU A 99 -4.75 7.49 -10.14
C LEU A 99 -6.19 8.04 -10.13
N THR A 100 -6.77 8.24 -8.95
CA THR A 100 -8.14 8.76 -8.84
C THR A 100 -8.23 10.20 -9.36
N SER A 101 -7.27 11.06 -9.03
CA SER A 101 -7.21 12.43 -9.58
C SER A 101 -6.79 12.48 -11.05
N ASP A 102 -6.02 11.50 -11.53
CA ASP A 102 -5.65 11.40 -12.94
C ASP A 102 -6.85 11.01 -13.82
N MET A 103 -7.81 10.24 -13.28
CA MET A 103 -8.95 9.73 -14.04
C MET A 103 -10.26 10.48 -13.82
N PHE A 104 -10.51 11.06 -12.65
CA PHE A 104 -11.82 11.63 -12.31
C PHE A 104 -11.78 13.16 -12.24
N PRO A 105 -12.90 13.85 -12.55
CA PRO A 105 -12.99 15.29 -12.37
C PRO A 105 -12.86 15.64 -10.88
N THR A 106 -12.32 16.82 -10.58
CA THR A 106 -11.99 17.25 -9.20
C THR A 106 -13.19 17.18 -8.25
N GLN A 107 -14.42 17.38 -8.73
CA GLN A 107 -15.63 17.26 -7.91
C GLN A 107 -15.95 15.81 -7.48
N ALA A 108 -15.48 14.80 -8.23
CA ALA A 108 -15.75 13.38 -7.96
C ALA A 108 -14.61 12.66 -7.21
N VAL A 109 -13.40 13.22 -7.20
CA VAL A 109 -12.21 12.60 -6.57
C VAL A 109 -12.47 12.25 -5.10
N GLY A 110 -13.03 13.18 -4.32
CA GLY A 110 -13.32 12.95 -2.90
C GLY A 110 -14.27 11.77 -2.66
N SER A 111 -15.32 11.61 -3.47
CA SER A 111 -16.26 10.50 -3.38
C SER A 111 -15.62 9.17 -3.75
N VAL A 112 -14.81 9.13 -4.82
CA VAL A 112 -14.10 7.92 -5.26
C VAL A 112 -13.10 7.47 -4.20
N VAL A 113 -12.29 8.39 -3.67
CA VAL A 113 -11.34 8.10 -2.59
C VAL A 113 -12.07 7.68 -1.32
N GLY A 114 -13.20 8.30 -0.98
CA GLY A 114 -14.02 7.95 0.18
C GLY A 114 -14.60 6.54 0.11
N ILE A 115 -15.19 6.16 -1.03
CA ILE A 115 -15.72 4.81 -1.26
C ILE A 115 -14.57 3.79 -1.24
N GLY A 116 -13.45 4.09 -1.88
CA GLY A 116 -12.25 3.25 -1.85
C GLY A 116 -11.72 3.07 -0.42
N GLY A 117 -11.69 4.14 0.37
CA GLY A 117 -11.30 4.12 1.78
C GLY A 117 -12.24 3.27 2.64
N MET A 118 -13.55 3.37 2.44
CA MET A 118 -14.54 2.51 3.10
C MET A 118 -14.32 1.03 2.76
N ALA A 119 -14.17 0.70 1.47
CA ALA A 119 -13.88 -0.67 1.04
C ALA A 119 -12.56 -1.18 1.64
N GLY A 120 -11.53 -0.33 1.68
CA GLY A 120 -10.25 -0.62 2.34
C GLY A 120 -10.39 -0.88 3.84
N ALA A 121 -11.21 -0.11 4.56
CA ALA A 121 -11.47 -0.31 5.98
C ALA A 121 -12.20 -1.63 6.25
N ILE A 122 -13.22 -1.96 5.45
CA ILE A 122 -13.92 -3.25 5.54
C ILE A 122 -12.96 -4.40 5.25
N GLY A 123 -12.15 -4.30 4.19
CA GLY A 123 -11.12 -5.29 3.87
C GLY A 123 -10.10 -5.45 4.99
N GLY A 124 -9.66 -4.33 5.60
CA GLY A 124 -8.77 -4.29 6.76
C GLY A 124 -9.34 -5.00 7.98
N MET A 125 -10.62 -4.79 8.27
CA MET A 125 -11.34 -5.47 9.35
C MET A 125 -11.41 -6.98 9.09
N LEU A 126 -11.79 -7.39 7.88
CA LEU A 126 -11.88 -8.81 7.51
C LEU A 126 -10.52 -9.50 7.58
N ILE A 127 -9.46 -8.88 7.05
CA ILE A 127 -8.12 -9.49 7.08
C ILE A 127 -7.57 -9.57 8.51
N ALA A 128 -7.89 -8.60 9.39
CA ALA A 128 -7.51 -8.68 10.80
C ALA A 128 -8.14 -9.90 11.49
N THR A 129 -9.42 -10.18 11.22
CA THR A 129 -10.10 -11.38 11.71
C THR A 129 -9.45 -12.66 11.17
N VAL A 130 -9.16 -12.71 9.87
CA VAL A 130 -8.48 -13.86 9.24
C VAL A 130 -7.11 -14.10 9.87
N VAL A 131 -6.31 -13.05 10.04
CA VAL A 131 -4.97 -13.14 10.67
C VAL A 131 -5.08 -13.65 12.10
N GLY A 132 -6.04 -13.15 12.89
CA GLY A 132 -6.28 -13.61 14.25
C GLY A 132 -6.62 -15.10 14.31
N HIS A 133 -7.55 -15.56 13.47
CA HIS A 133 -7.99 -16.96 13.43
C HIS A 133 -6.88 -17.90 12.95
N VAL A 134 -6.13 -17.49 11.92
CA VAL A 134 -4.99 -18.25 11.40
C VAL A 134 -3.92 -18.39 12.48
N LEU A 135 -3.61 -17.32 13.20
CA LEU A 135 -2.60 -17.35 14.26
C LEU A 135 -3.05 -18.24 15.43
N GLN A 136 -4.32 -18.18 15.82
CA GLN A 136 -4.88 -19.04 16.88
C GLN A 136 -4.80 -20.53 16.52
N ARG A 137 -5.02 -20.90 15.25
CA ARG A 137 -5.01 -22.30 14.81
C ARG A 137 -3.61 -22.84 14.48
N THR A 138 -2.74 -22.01 13.93
CA THR A 138 -1.45 -22.47 13.37
C THR A 138 -0.24 -22.04 14.20
N GLY A 139 -0.38 -21.03 15.06
CA GLY A 139 0.73 -20.40 15.78
C GLY A 139 1.76 -19.70 14.87
N SER A 140 1.51 -19.60 13.56
CA SER A 140 2.49 -19.13 12.58
C SER A 140 2.03 -17.86 11.88
N TYR A 141 2.99 -16.93 11.72
CA TYR A 141 2.79 -15.69 10.96
C TYR A 141 3.06 -15.86 9.45
N MET A 142 3.47 -17.04 8.99
CA MET A 142 3.79 -17.29 7.57
C MET A 142 2.63 -16.90 6.65
N ILE A 143 1.42 -17.40 6.91
CA ILE A 143 0.24 -17.14 6.07
C ILE A 143 -0.10 -15.64 6.01
N PRO A 144 -0.21 -14.91 7.15
CA PRO A 144 -0.37 -13.46 7.14
C PRO A 144 0.66 -12.71 6.29
N PHE A 145 1.95 -13.06 6.40
CA PHE A 145 3.00 -12.40 5.64
C PHE A 145 2.97 -12.75 4.14
N VAL A 146 2.60 -13.97 3.77
CA VAL A 146 2.37 -14.36 2.36
C VAL A 146 1.21 -13.55 1.75
N ILE A 147 0.10 -13.43 2.49
CA ILE A 147 -1.03 -12.60 2.05
C ILE A 147 -0.56 -11.15 1.84
N ALA A 148 0.14 -10.58 2.83
CA ALA A 148 0.66 -9.22 2.74
C ALA A 148 1.62 -9.01 1.55
N GLY A 149 2.53 -9.96 1.30
CA GLY A 149 3.49 -9.90 0.18
C GLY A 149 2.83 -9.99 -1.21
N SER A 150 1.75 -10.76 -1.32
CA SER A 150 1.03 -10.99 -2.59
C SER A 150 -0.02 -9.93 -2.93
N ALA A 151 -0.59 -9.26 -1.91
CA ALA A 151 -1.76 -8.40 -2.08
C ALA A 151 -1.54 -7.23 -3.04
N TYR A 152 -0.33 -6.64 -3.05
CA TYR A 152 0.00 -5.50 -3.92
C TYR A 152 0.10 -5.88 -5.39
N LEU A 153 0.65 -7.06 -5.68
CA LEU A 153 0.69 -7.59 -7.05
C LEU A 153 -0.73 -7.88 -7.56
N LEU A 154 -1.58 -8.46 -6.71
CA LEU A 154 -2.99 -8.67 -7.03
C LEU A 154 -3.71 -7.34 -7.27
N ALA A 155 -3.53 -6.36 -6.39
CA ALA A 155 -4.12 -5.03 -6.53
C ALA A 155 -3.69 -4.36 -7.85
N LEU A 156 -2.40 -4.40 -8.19
CA LEU A 156 -1.89 -3.88 -9.46
C LEU A 156 -2.48 -4.63 -10.66
N GLY A 157 -2.61 -5.96 -10.58
CA GLY A 157 -3.27 -6.77 -11.60
C GLY A 157 -4.73 -6.37 -11.81
N ILE A 158 -5.47 -6.14 -10.73
CA ILE A 158 -6.87 -5.66 -10.79
C ILE A 158 -6.93 -4.27 -11.45
N ILE A 159 -6.03 -3.35 -11.08
CA ILE A 159 -5.95 -2.02 -11.70
C ILE A 159 -5.65 -2.13 -13.20
N GLN A 160 -4.77 -3.04 -13.59
CA GLN A 160 -4.44 -3.27 -15.00
C GLN A 160 -5.64 -3.77 -15.80
N ILE A 161 -6.47 -4.64 -15.21
CA ILE A 161 -7.68 -5.19 -15.84
C ILE A 161 -8.78 -4.13 -15.93
N LEU A 162 -9.03 -3.39 -14.84
CA LEU A 162 -10.14 -2.43 -14.77
C LEU A 162 -9.82 -1.10 -15.46
N ALA A 163 -8.57 -0.66 -15.41
CA ALA A 163 -8.14 0.64 -15.95
C ALA A 163 -6.80 0.51 -16.72
N PRO A 164 -6.80 -0.17 -17.88
CA PRO A 164 -5.56 -0.45 -18.63
C PRO A 164 -4.87 0.82 -19.15
N ARG A 165 -5.64 1.87 -19.48
CA ARG A 165 -5.13 3.11 -20.08
C ARG A 165 -5.16 4.34 -19.16
N LEU A 166 -5.84 4.24 -18.01
CA LEU A 166 -6.05 5.36 -17.08
C LEU A 166 -6.57 6.62 -17.78
N GLU A 167 -7.53 6.45 -18.70
CA GLU A 167 -8.12 7.56 -19.46
C GLU A 167 -9.02 8.41 -18.55
N PRO A 168 -8.93 9.76 -18.62
CA PRO A 168 -9.83 10.63 -17.88
C PRO A 168 -11.30 10.40 -18.26
N VAL A 169 -12.16 10.29 -17.24
CA VAL A 169 -13.60 10.18 -17.38
C VAL A 169 -14.15 11.46 -17.98
N ARG A 170 -14.72 11.35 -19.18
CA ARG A 170 -15.43 12.46 -19.83
C ARG A 170 -16.84 12.54 -19.25
N ILE A 171 -17.09 13.53 -18.39
CA ILE A 171 -18.46 13.90 -18.04
C ILE A 171 -19.05 14.66 -19.23
N ALA A 172 -20.07 14.09 -19.88
CA ALA A 172 -20.84 14.84 -20.87
C ALA A 172 -21.39 16.09 -20.18
N ALA A 173 -20.98 17.27 -20.68
CA ALA A 173 -21.48 18.54 -20.16
C ALA A 173 -23.01 18.53 -20.27
N GLY A 174 -23.69 18.46 -19.13
CA GLY A 174 -25.12 18.75 -19.07
C GLY A 174 -25.35 20.16 -19.60
N VAL A 175 -26.27 20.27 -20.54
CA VAL A 175 -26.76 21.49 -21.18
C VAL A 175 -26.76 22.67 -20.20
N GLN A 176 -25.81 23.60 -20.36
CA GLN A 176 -25.92 24.97 -19.90
C GLN A 176 -26.07 25.87 -21.12
N ASN A 177 -27.23 25.73 -21.77
CA ASN A 177 -27.84 26.80 -22.56
C ASN A 177 -28.99 27.34 -21.71
N VAL A 178 -28.78 28.45 -21.01
CA VAL A 178 -29.82 29.47 -20.83
C VAL A 178 -29.12 30.83 -20.87
N ASN A 179 -29.64 31.66 -21.75
CA ASN A 179 -29.16 32.97 -22.20
C ASN A 179 -28.96 33.99 -21.09
#